data_AF-A0A6I2Z4Q4-F1
#
_entry.id   AF-A0A6I2Z4Q4-F1
#
_cell.length_a   1.000
_cell.length_b   1.000
_cell.length_c   1.000
_cell.angle_alpha   90.00
_cell.angle_beta   90.00
_cell.angle_gamma   90.00
#
_symmetry.space_group_name_H-M   'P 1'
#
loop_
_entity.id
_entity.type
_entity.pdbx_description
1 polymer ?
#
loop_
_entity_poly.entity_id
_entity_poly.type
_entity_poly.pdbx_seq_one_letter_code
_entity_poly.pdbx_strand_id
1 'polypeptide(L)'
;MSSRTGDRTHWTYGPHTLTEDPFLRFLGAYHEVYPPSEIEVRFIPESYRFFILNYVVKEGARFFRADLCEEFRRDAATRYLLAFESFDHQPLLGVIAQA
;
A
#
# COMPACT_ATOMS: atom_id res chain seq x y z
N MET A 1 -8.86 -17.07 -17.63
CA MET A 1 -8.28 -17.41 -16.31
C MET A 1 -8.60 -16.28 -15.36
N SER A 2 -9.71 -16.40 -14.62
CA SER A 2 -10.07 -15.47 -13.55
C SER A 2 -9.38 -15.93 -12.28
N SER A 3 -8.62 -15.04 -11.62
CA SER A 3 -8.02 -15.37 -10.34
C SER A 3 -9.13 -15.73 -9.35
N ARG A 4 -8.93 -16.77 -8.54
CA ARG A 4 -9.78 -17.06 -7.36
C ARG A 4 -9.72 -15.93 -6.30
N THR A 5 -8.99 -14.85 -6.59
CA THR A 5 -8.85 -13.60 -5.85
C THR A 5 -9.82 -12.50 -6.34
N GLY A 6 -10.57 -12.75 -7.42
CA GLY A 6 -11.51 -11.80 -8.00
C GLY A 6 -12.78 -11.55 -7.18
N ASP A 7 -12.99 -12.30 -6.09
CA ASP A 7 -14.01 -12.00 -5.09
C ASP A 7 -13.43 -11.07 -4.02
N ARG A 8 -13.11 -9.84 -4.42
CA ARG A 8 -12.90 -8.74 -3.48
C ARG A 8 -14.09 -7.81 -3.62
N THR A 9 -15.15 -8.15 -2.89
CA THR A 9 -16.25 -7.24 -2.56
C THR A 9 -15.80 -6.02 -1.74
N HIS A 10 -14.56 -6.04 -1.21
CA HIS A 10 -13.95 -4.92 -0.48
C HIS A 10 -12.55 -4.60 -1.01
N TRP A 11 -12.39 -3.39 -1.52
CA TRP A 11 -11.11 -2.77 -1.87
C TRP A 11 -10.64 -1.91 -0.69
N THR A 12 -9.34 -1.90 -0.41
CA THR A 12 -8.80 -1.16 0.73
C THR A 12 -7.39 -0.66 0.41
N TYR A 13 -7.04 0.48 1.00
CA TYR A 13 -5.73 1.11 0.89
C TYR A 13 -4.99 1.11 2.24
N GLY A 14 -5.34 0.19 3.15
CA GLY A 14 -4.68 0.09 4.44
C GLY A 14 -3.23 -0.43 4.37
N PRO A 15 -2.49 -0.37 5.49
CA PRO A 15 -1.07 -0.75 5.54
C PRO A 15 -0.76 -2.19 5.14
N HIS A 16 -1.69 -3.12 5.38
CA HIS A 16 -1.56 -4.52 4.95
C HIS A 16 -1.19 -4.67 3.47
N THR A 17 -1.56 -3.70 2.60
CA THR A 17 -1.19 -3.69 1.18
C THR A 17 0.32 -3.81 0.96
N LEU A 18 1.12 -3.20 1.84
CA LEU A 18 2.59 -3.23 1.78
C LEU A 18 3.18 -4.53 2.35
N THR A 19 2.37 -5.37 2.99
CA THR A 19 2.81 -6.63 3.58
C THR A 19 2.17 -7.85 2.90
N GLU A 20 1.34 -7.64 1.87
CA GLU A 20 0.82 -8.76 1.09
C GLU A 20 1.94 -9.42 0.28
N ASP A 21 1.90 -10.75 0.17
CA ASP A 21 2.88 -11.55 -0.58
C ASP A 21 3.23 -11.00 -1.98
N PRO A 22 2.27 -10.51 -2.80
CA PRO A 22 2.61 -9.97 -4.11
C PRO A 22 3.54 -8.76 -4.05
N PHE A 23 3.33 -7.87 -3.07
CA PHE A 23 4.16 -6.68 -2.91
C PHE A 23 5.56 -7.05 -2.40
N LEU A 24 5.65 -7.96 -1.43
CA LEU A 24 6.94 -8.42 -0.90
C LEU A 24 7.77 -9.14 -1.98
N ARG A 25 7.12 -9.95 -2.83
CA ARG A 25 7.77 -10.56 -4.01
C ARG A 25 8.26 -9.52 -5.01
N PHE A 26 7.47 -8.50 -5.27
CA PHE A 26 7.87 -7.38 -6.13
C PHE A 26 9.09 -6.66 -5.54
N LEU A 27 9.06 -6.31 -4.25
CA LEU A 27 10.17 -5.63 -3.59
C LEU A 27 11.47 -6.44 -3.65
N GLY A 28 11.39 -7.76 -3.46
CA GLY A 28 12.54 -8.65 -3.59
C GLY A 28 13.11 -8.65 -5.01
N ALA A 29 12.25 -8.87 -6.01
CA ALA A 29 12.67 -8.82 -7.41
C ALA A 29 13.23 -7.45 -7.84
N TYR A 30 12.68 -6.37 -7.29
CA TYR A 30 13.17 -5.00 -7.51
C TYR A 30 14.55 -4.81 -6.89
N HIS A 31 14.76 -5.30 -5.66
CA HIS A 31 16.05 -5.21 -4.96
C HIS A 31 17.18 -5.88 -5.73
N GLU A 32 16.95 -7.03 -6.38
CA GLU A 32 17.96 -7.71 -7.22
C GLU A 32 18.47 -6.86 -8.39
N VAL A 33 17.64 -5.95 -8.91
CA VAL A 33 17.97 -5.12 -10.08
C VAL A 33 18.44 -3.74 -9.66
N TYR A 34 17.80 -3.15 -8.65
CA TYR A 34 18.10 -1.84 -8.10
C TYR A 34 17.92 -1.88 -6.58
N PRO A 35 18.98 -2.20 -5.81
CA PRO A 35 18.89 -2.36 -4.37
C PRO A 35 18.54 -1.02 -3.69
N PRO A 36 17.32 -0.85 -3.12
CA PRO A 36 17.05 0.30 -2.27
C PRO A 36 17.85 0.20 -0.96
N SER A 37 18.29 1.33 -0.45
CA SER A 37 18.83 1.45 0.90
C SER A 37 17.75 1.18 1.96
N GLU A 38 18.19 0.85 3.17
CA GLU A 38 17.27 0.68 4.30
C GLU A 38 16.40 1.92 4.55
N ILE A 39 16.97 3.13 4.38
CA ILE A 39 16.24 4.39 4.56
C ILE A 39 15.12 4.52 3.52
N GLU A 40 15.39 4.16 2.26
CA GLU A 40 14.38 4.19 1.20
C GLU A 40 13.26 3.17 1.46
N VAL A 41 13.60 1.97 1.93
CA VAL A 41 12.61 0.96 2.30
C VAL A 41 11.75 1.43 3.48
N ARG A 42 12.36 2.05 4.49
CA ARG A 42 11.63 2.63 5.63
C ARG A 42 10.70 3.75 5.22
N PHE A 43 10.95 4.44 4.11
CA PHE A 43 10.14 5.54 3.58
C PHE A 43 8.99 5.10 2.66
N ILE A 44 8.91 3.81 2.30
CA ILE A 44 7.82 3.27 1.47
C ILE A 44 6.44 3.54 2.10
N PRO A 45 6.21 3.32 3.42
CA PRO A 45 4.92 3.61 4.04
C PRO A 45 4.52 5.08 3.95
N GLU A 46 5.45 6.00 4.15
CA GLU A 46 5.22 7.45 4.01
C GLU A 46 4.87 7.82 2.56
N SER A 47 5.59 7.25 1.59
CA SER A 47 5.29 7.43 0.17
C SER A 47 3.88 6.94 -0.18
N TYR A 48 3.47 5.82 0.42
CA TYR A 48 2.13 5.28 0.22
C TYR A 48 1.04 6.09 0.93
N ARG A 49 1.30 6.66 2.11
CA ARG A 49 0.40 7.65 2.74
C ARG A 49 0.22 8.88 1.85
N PHE A 50 1.30 9.37 1.24
CA PHE A 50 1.22 10.47 0.29
C PHE A 50 0.41 10.08 -0.96
N PHE A 51 0.55 8.85 -1.45
CA PHE A 51 -0.31 8.32 -2.51
C PHE A 51 -1.80 8.34 -2.11
N ILE A 52 -2.15 7.87 -0.90
CA ILE A 52 -3.53 7.89 -0.40
C ILE A 52 -4.07 9.33 -0.35
N LEU A 53 -3.31 10.27 0.19
CA LEU A 53 -3.74 11.67 0.28
C LEU A 53 -4.00 12.28 -1.10
N ASN A 54 -3.13 12.02 -2.08
CA ASN A 54 -3.27 12.63 -3.39
C ASN A 54 -4.30 11.91 -4.27
N TYR A 55 -4.25 10.59 -4.35
CA TYR A 55 -5.01 9.83 -5.34
C TYR A 55 -6.32 9.27 -4.79
N VAL A 56 -6.42 9.04 -3.47
CA VAL A 56 -7.67 8.60 -2.83
C VAL A 56 -8.46 9.80 -2.33
N VAL A 57 -7.83 10.67 -1.54
CA VAL A 57 -8.54 11.80 -0.93
C VAL A 57 -8.76 12.94 -1.92
N LYS A 58 -7.67 13.56 -2.40
CA LYS A 58 -7.75 14.75 -3.25
C LYS A 58 -8.37 14.45 -4.62
N GLU A 59 -7.79 13.51 -5.36
CA GLU A 59 -8.15 13.25 -6.76
C GLU A 59 -9.12 12.07 -6.93
N GLY A 60 -9.56 11.41 -5.86
CA GLY A 60 -10.33 10.15 -5.93
C GLY A 60 -11.57 10.21 -6.81
N ALA A 61 -12.26 11.35 -6.88
CA ALA A 61 -13.44 11.53 -7.74
C ALA A 61 -13.14 11.39 -9.25
N ARG A 62 -11.87 11.46 -9.66
CA ARG A 62 -11.44 11.22 -11.04
C ARG A 62 -11.19 9.74 -11.33
N PHE A 63 -10.97 8.92 -10.30
CA PHE A 63 -10.55 7.52 -10.42
C PHE A 63 -11.64 6.53 -10.01
N PHE A 64 -12.56 6.92 -9.13
CA PHE A 64 -13.55 6.02 -8.53
C PHE A 64 -14.98 6.43 -8.88
N ARG A 65 -15.88 5.45 -8.92
CA ARG A 65 -17.33 5.69 -8.88
C ARG A 65 -17.68 6.46 -7.60
N ALA A 66 -18.71 7.30 -7.65
CA ALA A 66 -19.04 8.23 -6.57
C ALA A 66 -19.26 7.54 -5.21
N ASP A 67 -19.96 6.42 -5.20
CA ASP A 67 -20.21 5.58 -4.01
C ASP A 67 -18.90 5.09 -3.36
N LEU A 68 -17.99 4.54 -4.18
CA LEU A 68 -16.68 4.08 -3.71
C LEU A 68 -15.75 5.22 -3.30
N CYS A 69 -15.84 6.37 -3.98
CA CYS A 69 -15.03 7.55 -3.67
C CYS A 69 -15.35 8.07 -2.26
N GLU A 70 -16.64 8.16 -1.91
CA GLU A 70 -17.06 8.58 -0.57
C GLU A 70 -16.62 7.58 0.51
N GLU A 71 -16.75 6.29 0.24
CA GLU A 71 -16.29 5.23 1.14
C GLU A 71 -14.78 5.30 1.37
N PHE A 72 -13.97 5.31 0.31
CA PHE A 72 -12.51 5.32 0.45
C PHE A 72 -11.99 6.61 1.07
N ARG A 73 -12.62 7.76 0.82
CA ARG A 73 -12.25 9.02 1.49
C ARG A 73 -12.50 8.96 2.98
N ARG A 74 -13.64 8.41 3.40
CA ARG A 74 -13.97 8.21 4.81
C ARG A 74 -12.95 7.28 5.46
N ASP A 75 -12.74 6.12 4.86
CA ASP A 75 -11.81 5.12 5.38
C ASP A 75 -10.36 5.63 5.42
N ALA A 76 -9.92 6.39 4.42
CA ALA A 76 -8.59 6.98 4.42
C ALA A 76 -8.38 7.88 5.64
N ALA A 77 -9.35 8.75 5.94
CA ALA A 77 -9.28 9.71 7.03
C ALA A 77 -9.41 9.06 8.42
N THR A 78 -10.26 8.03 8.56
CA THR A 78 -10.60 7.47 9.89
C THR A 78 -9.89 6.17 10.21
N ARG A 79 -9.29 5.49 9.21
CA ARG A 79 -8.69 4.16 9.39
C ARG A 79 -7.32 4.04 8.76
N TYR A 80 -7.18 4.27 7.45
CA TYR A 80 -5.95 3.90 6.74
C TYR A 80 -4.77 4.77 7.16
N LEU A 81 -4.92 6.11 7.15
CA LEU A 81 -3.82 7.02 7.50
C LEU A 81 -3.37 6.88 8.94
N LEU A 82 -4.29 6.58 9.86
CA LEU A 82 -4.00 6.32 11.27
C LEU A 82 -3.29 4.97 11.47
N ALA A 83 -3.73 3.93 10.76
CA ALA A 83 -3.11 2.61 10.86
C ALA A 83 -1.63 2.58 10.43
N PHE A 84 -1.20 3.55 9.62
CA PHE A 84 0.22 3.70 9.27
C PHE A 84 1.11 4.23 10.40
N GLU A 85 0.55 4.85 11.45
CA GLU A 85 1.34 5.35 12.58
C GLU A 85 2.00 4.22 13.39
N SER A 86 1.40 3.02 13.35
CA SER A 86 1.89 1.82 14.00
C SER A 86 2.33 0.74 12.99
N PHE A 87 2.76 1.14 11.78
CA PHE A 87 3.18 0.20 10.76
C PHE A 87 4.48 -0.52 11.18
N ASP A 88 4.48 -1.85 11.10
CA ASP A 88 5.69 -2.64 11.30
C ASP A 88 6.48 -2.75 9.99
N HIS A 89 7.70 -2.22 10.00
CA HIS A 89 8.60 -2.25 8.83
C HIS A 89 9.33 -3.58 8.66
N GLN A 90 9.34 -4.46 9.67
CA GLN A 90 10.10 -5.73 9.63
C GLN A 90 9.81 -6.59 8.39
N PRO A 91 8.56 -6.72 7.89
CA PRO A 91 8.30 -7.47 6.67
C PRO A 91 9.05 -6.93 5.45
N LEU A 92 9.15 -5.59 5.32
CA LEU A 92 9.86 -4.95 4.21
C LEU A 92 11.37 -5.09 4.36
N LEU A 93 11.88 -4.88 5.58
CA LEU A 93 13.31 -4.98 5.89
C LEU A 93 13.82 -6.42 5.75
N GLY A 94 13.00 -7.40 6.11
CA GLY A 94 13.32 -8.81 5.96
C GLY A 94 13.55 -9.23 4.50
N VAL A 95 12.85 -8.60 3.55
CA VAL A 95 13.03 -8.87 2.11
C VAL A 95 14.40 -8.44 1.63
N ILE A 96 14.86 -7.24 2.01
CA ILE A 96 16.15 -6.70 1.55
C ILE A 96 17.36 -7.19 2.35
N ALA A 97 17.15 -7.82 3.51
CA ALA A 97 18.22 -8.40 4.32
C ALA A 97 18.57 -9.85 3.90
N GLN A 98 17.71 -10.49 3.09
CA GLN A 98 17.85 -11.88 2.66
C GLN A 98 18.38 -12.04 1.23
N ALA A 99 18.51 -10.93 0.49
CA ALA A 99 19.11 -10.85 -0.84
C ALA A 99 20.60 -10.48 -0.72
#